data_AF-A0A9X3WBM8-F1
#
_entry.id   AF-A0A9X3WBM8-F1
#
_cell.length_a   1.000
_cell.length_b   1.000
_cell.length_c   1.000
_cell.angle_alpha   90.00
_cell.angle_beta   90.00
_cell.angle_gamma   90.00
#
_symmetry.space_group_name_H-M   'P 1'
#
loop_
_entity.id
_entity.type
_entity.pdbx_description
1 polymer ?
#
loop_
_entity_poly.entity_id
_entity_poly.type
_entity_poly.pdbx_seq_one_letter_code
_entity_poly.pdbx_strand_id
1 'polypeptide(L)'
;MVHEVKVAITAVNKIGESKREARLQGRKEIHSIKQVKETLSAAQNFVKWVRQEYQVRSIYALTEEHYLQYLDDKKDKGRSGGHLQNIETSLRHLQEGMNIRSNQLGLDPVQFVPKKRVIMWEELKKPEDRSYALEEFELIASLVSKGVREAISLCYHLGLRVREATNVQVKPF
;
A
#
# COMPACT_ATOMS: atom_id res chain seq x y z
N MET A 1 21.62 -2.47 -2.43
CA MET A 1 20.21 -2.10 -2.70
C MET A 1 19.17 -2.80 -1.83
N VAL A 2 18.88 -4.10 -1.98
CA VAL A 2 17.77 -4.74 -1.21
C VAL A 2 17.93 -4.62 0.31
N HIS A 3 19.16 -4.78 0.81
CA HIS A 3 19.47 -4.56 2.22
C HIS A 3 19.28 -3.09 2.64
N GLU A 4 19.75 -2.15 1.82
CA GLU A 4 19.59 -0.71 2.07
C GLU A 4 18.11 -0.30 2.12
N VAL A 5 17.27 -0.87 1.24
CA VAL A 5 15.81 -0.70 1.30
C VAL A 5 15.27 -1.18 2.65
N LYS A 6 15.66 -2.37 3.13
CA LYS A 6 15.20 -2.88 4.42
C LYS A 6 15.58 -1.95 5.58
N VAL A 7 16.81 -1.44 5.57
CA VAL A 7 17.29 -0.48 6.57
C VAL A 7 16.49 0.83 6.50
N ALA A 8 16.29 1.39 5.30
CA ALA A 8 15.50 2.61 5.11
C ALA A 8 14.05 2.46 5.58
N ILE A 9 13.36 1.37 5.19
CA ILE A 9 11.98 1.10 5.62
C ILE A 9 11.87 0.88 7.13
N THR A 10 12.92 0.36 7.77
CA THR A 10 12.94 0.21 9.23
C THR A 10 13.00 1.57 9.93
N ALA A 11 13.67 2.56 9.33
CA ALA A 11 13.76 3.91 9.89
C ALA A 11 12.40 4.66 9.91
N VAL A 12 11.48 4.35 8.98
CA VAL A 12 10.12 4.90 8.94
C VAL A 12 9.06 4.02 9.60
N ASN A 13 9.48 2.89 10.18
CA ASN A 13 8.57 1.98 10.88
C ASN A 13 8.30 2.47 12.31
N LYS A 14 7.04 2.82 12.56
CA LYS A 14 6.54 3.43 13.80
C LYS A 14 5.35 2.66 14.36
N ILE A 15 5.35 1.34 14.17
CA ILE A 15 4.36 0.45 14.79
C ILE A 15 4.47 0.58 16.31
N GLY A 16 3.34 0.84 16.98
CA GLY A 16 3.27 1.12 18.41
C GLY A 16 3.21 2.62 18.73
N GLU A 17 3.57 3.50 17.80
CA GLU A 17 3.44 4.96 17.95
C GLU A 17 2.12 5.48 17.37
N SER A 18 1.65 6.61 17.92
CA SER A 18 0.38 7.25 17.53
C SER A 18 0.44 7.83 16.11
N LYS A 19 -0.31 7.22 15.19
CA LYS A 19 -0.52 7.75 13.84
C LYS A 19 -1.16 9.14 13.82
N ARG A 20 -1.97 9.46 14.84
CA ARG A 20 -2.62 10.77 14.96
C ARG A 20 -1.59 11.87 15.22
N GLU A 21 -0.66 11.63 16.13
CA GLU A 21 0.40 12.58 16.48
C GLU A 21 1.38 12.78 15.33
N ALA A 22 1.80 11.71 14.66
CA ALA A 22 2.65 11.80 13.48
C ALA A 22 2.02 12.70 12.39
N ARG A 23 0.71 12.57 12.16
CA ARG A 23 -0.02 13.43 11.21
C ARG A 23 -0.08 14.89 11.64
N LEU A 24 -0.26 15.18 12.93
CA LEU A 24 -0.25 16.55 13.45
C LEU A 24 1.12 17.23 13.23
N GLN A 25 2.18 16.44 13.23
CA GLN A 25 3.55 16.90 12.96
C GLN A 25 3.93 16.84 11.47
N GLY A 26 2.99 16.51 10.57
CA GLY A 26 3.23 16.39 9.13
C GLY A 26 4.11 15.20 8.72
N ARG A 27 4.41 14.27 9.64
CA ARG A 27 5.24 13.09 9.39
C ARG A 27 4.46 12.00 8.65
N LYS A 28 5.12 11.34 7.71
CA LYS A 28 4.54 10.28 6.85
C LYS A 28 5.24 8.94 7.13
N GLU A 29 4.85 8.34 8.25
CA GLU A 29 5.46 7.12 8.78
C GLU A 29 4.54 5.90 8.63
N ILE A 30 5.09 4.70 8.80
CA ILE A 30 4.38 3.43 8.67
C ILE A 30 3.97 2.92 10.05
N HIS A 31 2.66 2.72 10.27
CA HIS A 31 2.11 2.30 11.58
C HIS A 31 1.42 0.92 11.54
N SER A 32 1.58 0.14 10.47
CA SER A 32 0.99 -1.20 10.39
C SER A 32 1.94 -2.21 9.74
N ILE A 33 1.91 -3.44 10.26
CA ILE A 33 2.71 -4.56 9.73
C ILE A 33 2.40 -4.80 8.25
N LYS A 34 1.12 -4.70 7.85
CA LYS A 34 0.69 -4.87 6.46
C LYS A 34 1.37 -3.84 5.55
N GLN A 35 1.35 -2.57 5.93
CA GLN A 35 1.95 -1.50 5.14
C GLN A 35 3.48 -1.59 5.08
N VAL A 36 4.15 -2.10 6.14
CA VAL A 36 5.59 -2.41 6.09
C VAL A 36 5.85 -3.48 5.02
N LYS A 37 5.09 -4.57 5.02
CA LYS A 37 5.25 -5.67 4.05
C LYS A 37 5.02 -5.19 2.61
N GLU A 38 3.95 -4.44 2.38
CA GLU A 38 3.62 -3.88 1.06
C GLU A 38 4.70 -2.91 0.58
N THR A 39 5.12 -1.99 1.46
CA THR A 39 6.17 -1.01 1.14
C THR A 39 7.49 -1.69 0.83
N LEU A 40 7.90 -2.68 1.64
CA LEU A 40 9.13 -3.42 1.43
C LEU A 40 9.10 -4.16 0.10
N SER A 41 8.00 -4.84 -0.22
CA SER A 41 7.85 -5.57 -1.48
C SER A 41 7.93 -4.63 -2.69
N ALA A 42 7.16 -3.54 -2.67
CA ALA A 42 7.15 -2.57 -3.77
C ALA A 42 8.51 -1.88 -3.96
N ALA A 43 9.14 -1.43 -2.88
CA ALA A 43 10.46 -0.80 -2.90
C ALA A 43 11.56 -1.77 -3.37
N GLN A 44 11.52 -3.03 -2.94
CA GLN A 44 12.49 -4.04 -3.40
C GLN A 44 12.32 -4.35 -4.89
N ASN A 45 11.09 -4.46 -5.38
CA ASN A 45 10.82 -4.69 -6.80
C ASN A 45 11.30 -3.50 -7.63
N PHE A 46 11.08 -2.28 -7.15
CA PHE A 46 11.59 -1.07 -7.78
C PHE A 46 13.13 -1.08 -7.88
N VAL A 47 13.86 -1.21 -6.77
CA VAL A 47 15.33 -1.14 -6.83
C VAL A 47 15.96 -2.31 -7.58
N LYS A 48 15.30 -3.48 -7.62
CA LYS A 48 15.72 -4.60 -8.49
C LYS A 48 15.59 -4.23 -9.95
N TRP A 49 14.46 -3.65 -10.34
CA TRP A 49 14.22 -3.17 -11.70
C TRP A 49 15.21 -2.06 -12.08
N VAL A 50 15.40 -1.04 -11.23
CA VAL A 50 16.36 0.05 -11.51
C VAL A 50 17.78 -0.50 -11.67
N ARG A 51 18.18 -1.45 -10.83
CA ARG A 51 19.49 -2.10 -10.97
C ARG A 51 19.63 -2.86 -12.29
N GLN A 52 18.56 -3.50 -12.74
CA GLN A 52 18.57 -4.28 -13.98
C GLN A 52 18.63 -3.37 -15.21
N GLU A 53 17.76 -2.35 -15.27
CA GLU A 53 17.62 -1.48 -16.44
C GLU A 53 18.70 -0.38 -16.50
N TYR A 54 19.08 0.19 -15.36
CA TYR A 54 19.98 1.37 -15.29
C TYR A 54 21.32 1.07 -14.61
N GLN A 55 21.56 -0.17 -14.18
CA GLN A 55 22.82 -0.59 -13.52
C GLN A 55 23.16 0.19 -12.24
N VAL A 56 22.18 0.88 -11.64
CA VAL A 56 22.33 1.58 -10.37
C VAL A 56 22.61 0.57 -9.26
N ARG A 57 23.62 0.84 -8.43
CA ARG A 57 24.06 -0.09 -7.37
C ARG A 57 23.73 0.36 -5.95
N SER A 58 23.29 1.61 -5.78
CA SER A 58 22.98 2.23 -4.49
C SER A 58 21.63 2.92 -4.55
N ILE A 59 20.83 2.79 -3.48
CA ILE A 59 19.56 3.53 -3.39
C ILE A 59 19.76 5.04 -3.31
N TYR A 60 20.94 5.51 -2.90
CA TYR A 60 21.24 6.94 -2.82
C TYR A 60 21.55 7.58 -4.19
N ALA A 61 21.66 6.77 -5.25
CA ALA A 61 21.80 7.22 -6.63
C ALA A 61 20.47 7.13 -7.42
N LEU A 62 19.34 6.98 -6.72
CA LEU A 62 18.02 7.02 -7.34
C LEU A 62 17.69 8.46 -7.78
N THR A 63 16.99 8.59 -8.90
CA THR A 63 16.59 9.86 -9.50
C THR A 63 15.10 9.85 -9.80
N GLU A 64 14.53 11.03 -10.07
CA GLU A 64 13.14 11.16 -10.49
C GLU A 64 12.84 10.43 -11.81
N GLU A 65 13.82 10.35 -12.72
CA GLU A 65 13.68 9.59 -13.96
C GLU A 65 13.42 8.10 -13.71
N HIS A 66 14.20 7.46 -12.82
CA HIS A 66 13.97 6.06 -12.46
C HIS A 66 12.56 5.84 -11.91
N TYR A 67 12.06 6.78 -11.12
CA TYR A 67 10.72 6.73 -10.56
C TYR A 67 9.64 6.78 -11.65
N LEU A 68 9.73 7.75 -12.57
CA LEU A 68 8.76 7.92 -13.65
C LEU A 68 8.75 6.71 -14.58
N GLN A 69 9.93 6.28 -15.03
CA GLN A 69 10.08 5.15 -15.94
C GLN A 69 9.58 3.83 -15.32
N TYR A 70 9.74 3.64 -14.01
CA TYR A 70 9.18 2.47 -13.33
C TYR A 70 7.65 2.47 -13.29
N LEU A 71 7.03 3.65 -13.11
CA LEU A 71 5.57 3.75 -13.14
C LEU A 71 5.03 3.48 -14.54
N ASP A 72 5.71 3.98 -15.57
CA ASP A 72 5.38 3.70 -16.97
C ASP A 72 5.53 2.21 -17.30
N ASP A 73 6.64 1.56 -16.93
CA ASP A 73 6.81 0.10 -17.06
C ASP A 73 5.66 -0.69 -16.42
N LYS A 74 5.18 -0.24 -15.25
CA LYS A 74 4.09 -0.91 -14.54
C LYS A 74 2.73 -0.63 -15.19
N LYS A 75 2.54 0.56 -15.74
CA LYS A 75 1.36 0.93 -16.51
C LYS A 75 1.28 0.10 -17.79
N ASP A 76 2.38 -0.05 -18.52
CA ASP A 76 2.48 -0.84 -19.74
C ASP A 76 2.25 -2.33 -19.48
N LYS A 77 2.64 -2.81 -18.30
CA LYS A 77 2.30 -4.16 -17.80
C LYS A 77 0.84 -4.31 -17.32
N GLY A 78 -0.02 -3.35 -17.61
CA GLY A 78 -1.45 -3.40 -17.32
C GLY A 78 -1.82 -3.28 -15.85
N ARG A 79 -0.96 -2.67 -15.01
CA ARG A 79 -1.31 -2.46 -13.59
C ARG A 79 -2.38 -1.38 -13.44
N SER A 80 -3.35 -1.63 -12.57
CA SER A 80 -4.41 -0.65 -12.29
C SER A 80 -3.86 0.63 -11.65
N GLY A 81 -4.51 1.76 -11.89
CA GLY A 81 -4.06 3.04 -11.31
C GLY A 81 -4.03 3.03 -9.78
N GLY A 82 -4.94 2.30 -9.12
CA GLY A 82 -4.88 2.08 -7.67
C GLY A 82 -3.63 1.31 -7.23
N HIS A 83 -3.17 0.32 -8.02
CA HIS A 83 -1.90 -0.36 -7.76
C HIS A 83 -0.70 0.58 -7.97
N LEU A 84 -0.72 1.41 -9.01
CA LEU A 84 0.34 2.40 -9.25
C LEU A 84 0.42 3.44 -8.11
N GLN A 85 -0.71 3.92 -7.59
CA GLN A 85 -0.72 4.81 -6.41
C GLN A 85 -0.16 4.14 -5.14
N ASN A 86 -0.37 2.84 -4.96
CA ASN A 86 0.23 2.08 -3.87
C ASN A 86 1.74 1.96 -4.03
N ILE A 87 2.23 1.77 -5.26
CA ILE A 87 3.66 1.83 -5.58
C ILE A 87 4.21 3.21 -5.23
N GLU A 88 3.60 4.30 -5.73
CA GLU A 88 4.04 5.66 -5.42
C GLU A 88 4.12 5.92 -3.91
N THR A 89 3.10 5.47 -3.17
CA THR A 89 3.07 5.61 -1.71
C THR A 89 4.24 4.87 -1.05
N SER A 90 4.55 3.67 -1.53
CA SER A 90 5.66 2.87 -1.04
C SER A 90 7.01 3.53 -1.33
N LEU A 91 7.18 4.11 -2.53
CA LEU A 91 8.41 4.81 -2.92
C LEU A 91 8.60 6.11 -2.13
N ARG A 92 7.51 6.80 -1.77
CA ARG A 92 7.57 7.96 -0.86
C ARG A 92 8.07 7.57 0.53
N HIS A 93 7.60 6.45 1.09
CA HIS A 93 8.13 5.94 2.36
C HIS A 93 9.60 5.54 2.24
N LEU A 94 10.02 4.97 1.11
CA LEU A 94 11.42 4.67 0.86
C LEU A 94 12.27 5.94 0.90
N GLN A 95 11.86 7.00 0.20
CA GLN A 95 12.58 8.29 0.23
C GLN A 95 12.64 8.88 1.64
N GLU A 96 11.53 8.86 2.37
CA GLU A 96 11.50 9.34 3.75
C GLU A 96 12.48 8.56 4.64
N GLY A 97 12.50 7.23 4.53
CA GLY A 97 13.44 6.39 5.26
C GLY A 97 14.89 6.60 4.87
N MET A 98 15.15 6.86 3.59
CA MET A 98 16.47 7.27 3.12
C MET A 98 16.89 8.60 3.72
N ASN A 99 15.99 9.59 3.77
CA ASN A 99 16.28 10.91 4.33
C ASN A 99 16.56 10.85 5.84
N ILE A 100 15.78 10.09 6.60
CA ILE A 100 16.05 9.85 8.04
C ILE A 100 17.46 9.25 8.20
N ARG A 101 17.82 8.29 7.35
CA ARG A 101 19.14 7.64 7.38
C ARG A 101 20.27 8.57 6.96
N SER A 102 20.10 9.36 5.90
CA SER A 102 21.07 10.37 5.46
C SER A 102 21.35 11.36 6.58
N ASN A 103 20.30 11.89 7.23
CA ASN A 103 20.42 12.82 8.34
C ASN A 103 21.19 12.20 9.53
N GLN A 104 20.93 10.93 9.86
CA GLN A 104 21.68 10.21 10.91
C GLN A 104 23.17 10.04 10.59
N LEU A 105 23.52 10.02 9.31
CA LEU A 105 24.89 9.85 8.82
C LEU A 105 25.58 11.18 8.47
N GLY A 106 24.90 12.32 8.63
CA GLY A 106 25.40 13.63 8.21
C GLY A 106 25.55 13.77 6.69
N LEU A 107 24.75 13.04 5.92
CA LEU A 107 24.72 13.08 4.46
C LEU A 107 23.52 13.90 3.97
N ASP A 108 23.61 14.38 2.72
CA ASP A 108 22.50 15.08 2.08
C ASP A 108 21.29 14.15 1.87
N PRO A 109 20.06 14.68 2.02
CA PRO A 109 18.85 13.94 1.71
C PRO A 109 18.76 13.67 0.20
N VAL A 110 18.16 12.53 -0.15
CA VAL A 110 17.99 12.13 -1.54
C VAL A 110 16.56 12.41 -1.97
N GLN A 111 16.42 13.14 -3.06
CA GLN A 111 15.13 13.41 -3.68
C GLN A 111 15.03 12.65 -5.00
N PHE A 112 14.23 11.59 -5.04
CA PHE A 112 13.98 10.80 -6.24
C PHE A 112 12.48 10.63 -6.55
N VAL A 113 11.60 11.09 -5.67
CA VAL A 113 10.15 11.06 -5.86
C VAL A 113 9.66 12.49 -6.09
N PRO A 114 8.79 12.75 -7.08
CA PRO A 114 8.25 14.08 -7.31
C PRO A 114 7.42 14.59 -6.13
N LYS A 115 7.38 15.92 -5.95
CA LYS A 115 6.60 16.56 -4.88
C LYS A 115 5.11 16.22 -4.98
N LYS A 116 4.56 16.23 -6.20
CA LYS A 116 3.19 15.83 -6.51
C LYS A 116 3.15 14.37 -6.97
N ARG A 117 2.01 13.71 -6.79
CA ARG A 117 1.79 12.37 -7.37
C ARG A 117 1.72 12.47 -8.88
N VAL A 118 2.14 11.42 -9.55
CA VAL A 118 1.99 11.26 -10.99
C VAL A 118 0.63 10.66 -11.29
N ILE A 119 0.20 9.68 -10.51
CA ILE A 119 -1.10 9.02 -10.69
C ILE A 119 -2.15 9.76 -9.89
N MET A 120 -2.90 10.62 -10.58
CA MET A 120 -3.98 11.41 -10.00
C MET A 120 -5.20 10.54 -9.74
N TRP A 121 -5.95 10.83 -8.67
CA TRP A 121 -7.11 10.02 -8.29
C TRP A 121 -8.29 10.26 -9.23
N GLU A 122 -8.33 11.44 -9.85
CA GLU A 122 -9.29 11.88 -10.84
C GLU A 122 -9.24 11.05 -12.13
N GLU A 123 -8.07 10.50 -12.45
CA GLU A 123 -7.82 9.68 -13.64
C GLU A 123 -8.13 8.19 -13.40
N LEU A 124 -8.41 7.81 -12.15
CA LEU A 124 -8.77 6.43 -11.83
C LEU A 124 -10.17 6.12 -12.34
N LYS A 125 -10.34 4.90 -12.86
CA LYS A 125 -11.67 4.38 -13.20
C LYS A 125 -12.60 4.54 -12.00
N LYS A 126 -13.71 5.24 -12.20
CA LYS A 126 -14.70 5.45 -11.15
C LYS A 126 -15.22 4.10 -10.67
N PRO A 127 -15.48 3.94 -9.35
CA PRO A 127 -16.14 2.76 -8.85
C PRO A 127 -17.49 2.58 -9.55
N GLU A 128 -17.69 1.42 -10.15
CA GLU A 128 -18.99 0.99 -10.64
C GLU A 128 -19.68 0.18 -9.55
N ASP A 129 -21.02 0.19 -9.57
CA ASP A 129 -21.80 -0.69 -8.70
C ASP A 129 -21.50 -2.15 -9.06
N ARG A 130 -21.12 -2.91 -8.02
CA ARG A 130 -20.80 -4.34 -8.08
C ARG A 130 -21.50 -5.06 -6.94
N SER A 131 -22.55 -4.45 -6.38
CA SER A 131 -23.40 -5.08 -5.39
C SER A 131 -24.24 -6.16 -6.06
N TYR A 132 -24.52 -7.21 -5.31
CA TYR A 132 -25.46 -8.24 -5.75
C TYR A 132 -26.88 -7.71 -5.52
N ALA A 133 -27.76 -7.93 -6.50
CA ALA A 133 -29.19 -7.76 -6.30
C ALA A 133 -29.71 -8.79 -5.28
N LEU A 134 -30.93 -8.58 -4.77
CA LEU A 134 -31.51 -9.47 -3.77
C LEU A 134 -31.65 -10.90 -4.30
N GLU A 135 -32.05 -11.05 -5.56
CA GLU A 135 -32.25 -12.34 -6.21
C GLU A 135 -30.91 -13.09 -6.39
N GLU A 136 -29.84 -12.37 -6.72
CA GLU A 136 -28.49 -12.93 -6.82
C GLU A 136 -27.98 -13.39 -5.45
N PHE A 137 -28.23 -12.59 -4.41
CA PHE A 137 -27.91 -12.94 -3.03
C PHE A 137 -28.66 -14.19 -2.58
N GLU A 138 -29.98 -14.26 -2.81
CA GLU A 138 -30.82 -15.40 -2.42
C GLU A 138 -30.37 -16.70 -3.12
N LEU A 139 -30.01 -16.60 -4.40
CA LEU A 139 -29.45 -17.71 -5.16
C LEU A 139 -28.14 -18.20 -4.51
N ILE A 140 -27.18 -17.30 -4.24
CA ILE A 140 -25.91 -17.66 -3.58
C ILE A 140 -26.17 -18.28 -2.21
N ALA A 141 -27.07 -17.69 -1.41
CA ALA A 141 -27.42 -18.15 -0.08
C ALA A 141 -28.00 -19.57 -0.07
N SER A 142 -28.76 -19.94 -1.11
CA SER A 142 -29.32 -21.29 -1.25
C SER A 142 -28.26 -22.38 -1.48
N LEU A 143 -27.11 -22.02 -2.08
CA LEU A 143 -26.07 -22.96 -2.51
C LEU A 143 -24.95 -23.19 -1.47
N VAL A 144 -24.94 -22.43 -0.38
CA VAL A 144 -23.90 -22.50 0.65
C VAL A 144 -24.39 -23.15 1.95
N SER A 145 -23.44 -23.60 2.78
CA SER A 145 -23.74 -24.17 4.10
C SER A 145 -24.38 -23.14 5.04
N LYS A 146 -25.10 -23.61 6.06
CA LYS A 146 -25.82 -22.76 7.03
C LYS A 146 -24.94 -21.68 7.66
N GLY A 147 -23.75 -22.04 8.16
CA GLY A 147 -22.84 -21.07 8.78
C GLY A 147 -22.32 -20.01 7.80
N VAL A 148 -22.06 -20.41 6.55
CA VAL A 148 -21.67 -19.44 5.49
C VAL A 148 -22.86 -18.54 5.15
N ARG A 149 -24.07 -19.10 5.05
CA ARG A 149 -25.32 -18.35 4.80
C ARG A 149 -25.54 -17.27 5.85
N GLU A 150 -25.40 -17.60 7.13
CA GLU A 150 -25.53 -16.64 8.23
C GLU A 150 -24.47 -15.53 8.12
N ALA A 151 -23.21 -15.88 7.84
CA ALA A 151 -22.14 -14.90 7.68
C ALA A 151 -22.36 -13.97 6.48
N ILE A 152 -22.76 -14.49 5.30
CA ILE A 152 -23.03 -13.64 4.13
C ILE A 152 -24.29 -12.79 4.32
N SER A 153 -25.28 -13.26 5.09
CA SER A 153 -26.48 -12.50 5.45
C SER A 153 -26.12 -11.27 6.29
N LEU A 154 -25.23 -11.45 7.28
CA LEU A 154 -24.67 -10.33 8.05
C LEU A 154 -23.87 -9.35 7.16
N CYS A 155 -23.10 -9.87 6.19
CA CYS A 155 -22.40 -9.00 5.23
C CYS A 155 -23.38 -8.19 4.36
N TYR A 156 -24.42 -8.84 3.83
CA TYR A 156 -25.37 -8.24 2.88
C TYR A 156 -26.28 -7.21 3.56
N HIS A 157 -26.93 -7.57 4.68
CA HIS A 157 -27.93 -6.69 5.30
C HIS A 157 -27.33 -5.62 6.22
N LEU A 158 -26.16 -5.87 6.83
CA LEU A 158 -25.56 -4.96 7.81
C LEU A 158 -24.25 -4.32 7.32
N GLY A 159 -23.77 -4.69 6.13
CA GLY A 159 -22.52 -4.18 5.58
C GLY A 159 -21.27 -4.61 6.37
N LEU A 160 -21.36 -5.68 7.18
CA LEU A 160 -20.21 -6.19 7.92
C LEU A 160 -19.14 -6.68 6.96
N ARG A 161 -17.87 -6.38 7.25
CA ARG A 161 -16.77 -7.04 6.56
C ARG A 161 -16.76 -8.52 6.89
N VAL A 162 -16.26 -9.35 5.97
CA VAL A 162 -16.15 -10.81 6.18
C VAL A 162 -15.56 -11.16 7.54
N ARG A 163 -14.46 -10.51 7.94
CA ARG A 163 -13.82 -10.75 9.24
C ARG A 163 -14.69 -10.33 10.43
N GLU A 164 -15.51 -9.29 10.28
CA GLU A 164 -16.43 -8.86 11.33
C GLU A 164 -17.58 -9.88 11.45
N ALA A 165 -18.19 -10.26 10.31
CA ALA A 165 -19.27 -11.24 10.26
C ALA A 165 -18.88 -12.61 10.83
N THR A 166 -17.67 -13.11 10.55
CA THR A 166 -17.21 -14.42 11.04
C THR A 166 -16.84 -14.43 12.53
N ASN A 167 -16.67 -13.26 13.15
CA ASN A 167 -16.28 -13.13 14.56
C ASN A 167 -17.43 -12.65 15.46
N VAL A 168 -18.66 -12.59 14.94
CA VAL A 168 -19.84 -12.28 15.75
C VAL A 168 -20.03 -13.38 16.79
N GLN A 169 -20.17 -12.98 18.05
CA GLN A 169 -20.41 -13.87 19.17
C GLN A 169 -21.65 -13.39 19.94
N VAL A 170 -22.55 -14.32 20.25
CA VAL A 170 -23.63 -14.07 21.19
C VAL A 170 -23.03 -14.17 22.59
N LYS A 171 -23.11 -13.09 23.37
CA LYS A 171 -22.76 -13.15 24.79
C LYS A 171 -23.98 -13.65 25.56
N PRO A 172 -23.86 -14.71 26.40
CA PRO A 172 -24.92 -15.08 27.31
C PRO A 172 -25.16 -13.93 28.30
N PHE A 173 -26.44 -13.66 28.58
CA PHE A 173 -26.88 -12.73 29.60
C PHE A 173 -26.64 -13.30 31.00
#